data_AF-A0A1B6L4R3-F1
#
_entry.id   AF-A0A1B6L4R3-F1
#
_cell.length_a   1.000
_cell.length_b   1.000
_cell.length_c   1.000
_cell.angle_alpha   90.00
_cell.angle_beta   90.00
_cell.angle_gamma   90.00
#
_symmetry.space_group_name_H-M   'P 1'
#
loop_
_entity.id
_entity.type
_entity.pdbx_description
1 polymer ?
#
loop_
_entity_poly.entity_id
_entity_poly.type
_entity_poly.pdbx_seq_one_letter_code
_entity_poly.pdbx_strand_id
1 'polypeptide(L)'
;NGLLISTGEKWRAHRKLIAPTFHLNVLKSFLDLFNANSRDVVEKMRKEGEKEFDCHDYMSECTVEILLETAMGVSKKTQDKSGFEYAMVCSYPLGRNGELIAN
;
A
#
# COMPACT_ATOMS: atom_id res chain seq x y z
N ASN A 1 11.93 3.80 17.62
CA ASN A 1 13.16 4.01 16.82
C ASN A 1 13.15 3.12 15.57
N GLY A 2 12.40 3.52 14.54
CA GLY A 2 12.33 2.80 13.25
C GLY A 2 13.38 3.30 12.25
N LEU A 3 13.50 2.65 11.09
CA LEU A 3 14.49 2.97 10.05
C LEU A 3 14.47 4.46 9.63
N LEU A 4 13.30 5.10 9.59
CA LEU A 4 13.13 6.48 9.13
C LEU A 4 13.55 7.53 10.16
N ILE A 5 13.55 7.17 11.44
CA ILE A 5 13.82 8.11 12.56
C ILE A 5 15.12 7.78 13.30
N SER A 6 15.74 6.65 13.00
CA SER A 6 17.03 6.27 13.57
C SER A 6 18.18 6.91 12.79
N THR A 7 19.27 7.22 13.49
CA THR A 7 20.52 7.75 12.92
C THR A 7 21.71 6.89 13.32
N GLY A 8 22.87 7.14 12.72
CA GLY A 8 24.13 6.47 13.07
C GLY A 8 24.10 4.95 12.88
N GLU A 9 24.62 4.21 13.85
CA GLU A 9 24.76 2.75 13.76
C GLU A 9 23.41 2.01 13.72
N LYS A 10 22.39 2.52 14.42
CA LYS A 10 21.05 1.90 14.43
C LYS A 10 20.38 1.97 13.05
N TRP A 11 20.50 3.11 12.36
CA TRP A 11 20.06 3.23 10.97
C TRP A 11 20.80 2.26 10.05
N ARG A 12 22.12 2.20 10.18
CA ARG A 12 22.97 1.34 9.34
C ARG A 12 22.64 -0.14 9.53
N ALA A 13 22.42 -0.57 10.78
CA ALA A 13 21.99 -1.92 11.11
C ALA A 13 20.61 -2.26 10.52
N HIS A 14 19.61 -1.39 10.69
CA HIS A 14 18.27 -1.61 10.13
C HIS A 14 18.29 -1.62 8.59
N ARG A 15 19.06 -0.73 7.95
CA ARG A 15 19.18 -0.68 6.50
C ARG A 15 19.85 -1.94 5.95
N LYS A 16 20.89 -2.45 6.63
CA LYS A 16 21.55 -3.72 6.26
C LYS A 16 20.58 -4.92 6.33
N LEU A 17 19.67 -4.92 7.31
CA LEU A 17 18.68 -5.97 7.47
C LEU A 17 17.62 -5.96 6.35
N ILE A 18 17.19 -4.76 5.93
CA ILE A 18 16.06 -4.58 5.00
C ILE A 18 16.49 -4.59 3.52
N ALA A 19 17.73 -4.17 3.20
CA ALA A 19 18.21 -4.08 1.83
C ALA A 19 18.04 -5.37 0.98
N PRO A 20 18.22 -6.59 1.52
CA PRO A 20 18.01 -7.82 0.74
C PRO A 20 16.58 -8.01 0.23
N THR A 21 15.57 -7.49 0.95
CA THR A 21 14.15 -7.60 0.57
C THR A 21 13.81 -6.74 -0.65
N PHE A 22 14.66 -5.74 -0.95
CA PHE A 22 14.55 -4.89 -2.15
C PHE A 22 15.51 -5.32 -3.26
N HIS A 23 16.11 -6.50 -3.17
CA HIS A 23 16.94 -7.05 -4.23
C HIS A 23 16.07 -7.41 -5.45
N LEU A 24 16.59 -7.23 -6.66
CA LEU A 24 15.83 -7.37 -7.92
C LEU A 24 15.11 -8.73 -8.05
N ASN A 25 15.73 -9.82 -7.58
CA ASN A 25 15.13 -11.16 -7.62
C ASN A 25 13.87 -11.26 -6.74
N VAL A 26 13.85 -10.58 -5.59
CA VAL A 26 12.68 -10.51 -4.72
C VAL A 26 11.59 -9.68 -5.41
N LEU A 27 11.95 -8.52 -5.97
CA LEU A 27 11.00 -7.69 -6.73
C LEU A 27 10.39 -8.43 -7.92
N LYS A 28 11.18 -9.25 -8.64
CA LYS A 28 10.68 -10.10 -9.72
C LYS A 28 9.64 -11.11 -9.26
N SER A 29 9.75 -11.62 -8.03
CA SER A 29 8.76 -12.54 -7.46
C SER A 29 7.41 -11.88 -7.20
N PHE A 30 7.35 -10.54 -7.13
CA PHE A 30 6.11 -9.78 -6.95
C PHE A 30 5.44 -9.36 -8.27
N LEU A 31 6.04 -9.64 -9.43
CA LEU A 31 5.48 -9.19 -10.73
C LEU A 31 4.07 -9.74 -10.99
N ASP A 32 3.82 -11.00 -10.64
CA ASP A 32 2.50 -11.62 -10.81
C ASP A 32 1.45 -10.93 -9.94
N LEU A 33 1.84 -10.55 -8.72
CA LEU A 33 1.01 -9.82 -7.77
C LEU A 33 0.72 -8.40 -8.26
N PHE A 34 1.72 -7.68 -8.75
CA PHE A 34 1.53 -6.34 -9.33
C PHE A 34 0.59 -6.40 -10.54
N ASN A 35 0.74 -7.41 -11.40
CA ASN A 35 -0.13 -7.62 -12.55
C ASN A 35 -1.57 -7.92 -12.15
N ALA A 36 -1.78 -8.75 -11.13
CA ALA A 36 -3.12 -9.06 -10.61
C ALA A 36 -3.80 -7.81 -10.05
N ASN A 37 -3.14 -7.09 -9.14
CA ASN A 37 -3.67 -5.86 -8.54
C ASN A 37 -3.94 -4.77 -9.60
N SER A 38 -3.06 -4.64 -10.61
CA SER A 38 -3.25 -3.69 -11.70
C SER A 38 -4.50 -4.01 -12.54
N ARG A 39 -4.76 -5.29 -12.83
CA ARG A 39 -5.96 -5.70 -13.56
C ARG A 39 -7.23 -5.45 -12.77
N ASP A 40 -7.22 -5.73 -11.47
CA ASP A 40 -8.34 -5.47 -10.57
C ASP A 40 -8.71 -3.99 -10.55
N VAL A 41 -7.72 -3.11 -10.51
CA VAL A 41 -7.94 -1.66 -10.48
C VAL A 41 -8.46 -1.13 -11.81
N VAL A 42 -7.94 -1.63 -12.93
CA VAL A 42 -8.51 -1.30 -14.25
C VAL A 42 -9.97 -1.72 -14.35
N GLU A 43 -10.33 -2.90 -13.81
CA GLU A 43 -11.73 -3.36 -13.80
C GLU A 43 -12.62 -2.49 -12.90
N LYS A 44 -12.11 -2.01 -11.76
CA LYS A 44 -12.81 -1.05 -10.90
C LYS A 44 -13.04 0.27 -11.64
N MET A 45 -12.00 0.84 -12.26
CA MET A 45 -12.07 2.10 -13.02
C MET A 45 -13.00 1.99 -14.23
N ARG A 46 -13.14 0.80 -14.84
CA ARG A 46 -14.06 0.58 -15.97
C ARG A 46 -15.51 0.97 -15.65
N LYS A 47 -15.90 0.95 -14.36
CA LYS A 47 -17.25 1.32 -13.90
C LYS A 47 -17.54 2.81 -14.02
N GLU A 48 -16.52 3.66 -14.11
CA GLU A 48 -16.67 5.11 -14.31
C GLU A 48 -17.19 5.45 -15.72
N GLY A 49 -16.99 4.54 -16.68
CA GLY A 49 -17.41 4.71 -18.07
C GLY A 49 -16.54 5.73 -18.82
N GLU A 50 -17.16 6.59 -19.62
CA GLU A 50 -16.47 7.62 -20.43
C GLU A 50 -16.39 8.99 -19.74
N LYS A 51 -16.57 9.02 -18.41
CA LYS A 51 -16.56 10.26 -17.63
C LYS A 51 -15.13 10.60 -17.20
N GLU A 52 -14.86 11.88 -16.99
CA GLU A 52 -13.70 12.29 -16.21
C GLU A 52 -13.93 11.91 -14.74
N PHE A 53 -12.92 11.30 -14.12
CA PHE A 53 -12.94 10.91 -12.72
C PHE A 53 -11.53 11.06 -12.11
N ASP A 54 -11.47 11.18 -10.79
CA ASP A 54 -10.21 11.20 -10.07
C ASP A 54 -9.71 9.77 -9.84
N CYS A 55 -8.51 9.46 -10.35
CA CYS A 55 -7.88 8.15 -10.17
C CYS A 55 -7.18 7.98 -8.82
N HIS A 56 -7.05 9.05 -8.03
CA HIS A 56 -6.29 9.07 -6.79
C HIS A 56 -6.74 7.97 -5.81
N ASP A 57 -8.03 7.81 -5.61
CA ASP A 57 -8.57 6.84 -4.66
C ASP A 57 -8.30 5.40 -5.12
N TYR A 58 -8.45 5.14 -6.42
CA TYR A 58 -8.14 3.85 -7.03
C TYR A 58 -6.66 3.51 -6.94
N MET A 59 -5.77 4.49 -7.13
CA MET A 59 -4.32 4.31 -7.02
C MET A 59 -3.86 4.15 -5.57
N SER A 60 -4.48 4.87 -4.64
CA SER A 60 -4.24 4.73 -3.21
C SER A 60 -4.63 3.35 -2.72
N GLU A 61 -5.82 2.87 -3.10
CA GLU A 61 -6.28 1.53 -2.77
C GLU A 61 -5.34 0.46 -3.36
N CYS A 62 -4.98 0.56 -4.65
CA CYS A 62 -4.02 -0.33 -5.31
C CYS A 62 -2.68 -0.40 -4.57
N THR A 63 -2.15 0.76 -4.20
CA THR A 63 -0.85 0.86 -3.53
C THR A 63 -0.89 0.18 -2.17
N VAL A 64 -1.98 0.37 -1.42
CA VAL A 64 -2.18 -0.29 -0.12
C VAL A 64 -2.33 -1.80 -0.31
N GLU A 65 -3.15 -2.27 -1.26
CA GLU A 65 -3.31 -3.70 -1.55
C GLU A 65 -1.94 -4.35 -1.86
N ILE A 66 -1.17 -3.76 -2.77
CA ILE A 66 0.17 -4.25 -3.13
C ILE A 66 1.11 -4.27 -1.92
N LEU A 67 1.08 -3.23 -1.08
CA LEU A 67 1.94 -3.14 0.10
C LEU A 67 1.57 -4.20 1.15
N LEU A 68 0.28 -4.42 1.41
CA LEU A 68 -0.18 -5.44 2.36
C LEU A 68 0.20 -6.85 1.87
N GLU A 69 0.02 -7.13 0.57
CA GLU A 69 0.33 -8.44 0.01
C GLU A 69 1.84 -8.72 -0.03
N THR A 70 2.66 -7.73 -0.41
CA THR A 70 4.12 -7.92 -0.53
C THR A 70 4.86 -7.83 0.81
N ALA A 71 4.48 -6.91 1.70
CA ALA A 71 5.18 -6.71 2.96
C ALA A 71 4.67 -7.64 4.08
N MET A 72 3.37 -7.98 4.07
CA MET A 72 2.76 -8.77 5.14
C MET A 72 2.34 -10.19 4.71
N GLY A 73 2.39 -10.50 3.40
CA GLY A 73 1.99 -11.81 2.88
C GLY A 73 0.48 -12.08 3.02
N VAL A 74 -0.33 -11.04 3.24
CA VAL A 74 -1.78 -11.17 3.43
C VAL A 74 -2.48 -11.00 2.10
N SER A 75 -3.15 -12.04 1.59
CA SER A 75 -3.92 -11.97 0.34
C SER A 75 -5.29 -11.33 0.53
N LYS A 76 -5.76 -10.60 -0.49
CA LYS A 76 -7.14 -10.09 -0.65
C LYS A 76 -8.25 -11.09 -0.31
N LYS A 77 -8.04 -12.41 -0.53
CA LYS A 77 -9.01 -13.47 -0.18
C LYS A 77 -9.23 -13.67 1.33
N THR A 78 -8.32 -13.16 2.14
CA THR A 78 -8.30 -13.32 3.61
C THR A 78 -8.74 -12.04 4.33
N GLN A 79 -8.95 -10.95 3.57
CA GLN A 79 -9.33 -9.64 4.08
C GLN A 79 -10.84 -9.48 3.93
N ASP A 80 -11.56 -9.62 5.04
CA ASP A 80 -13.02 -9.37 5.13
C ASP A 80 -13.36 -7.86 5.04
N LYS A 81 -12.34 -7.00 5.11
CA LYS A 81 -12.40 -5.54 5.02
C LYS A 81 -11.36 -5.07 4.01
N SER A 82 -11.80 -4.40 2.95
CA SER A 82 -10.99 -4.01 1.79
C SER A 82 -9.84 -3.09 2.19
N GLY A 83 -8.71 -3.16 1.47
CA GLY A 83 -7.57 -2.24 1.62
C GLY A 83 -7.95 -0.76 1.61
N PHE A 84 -9.14 -0.44 1.09
CA PHE A 84 -9.81 0.85 1.21
C PHE A 84 -9.94 1.38 2.65
N GLU A 85 -10.28 0.56 3.65
CA GLU A 85 -10.40 1.02 5.05
C GLU A 85 -9.03 1.43 5.62
N TYR A 86 -7.97 0.69 5.26
CA TYR A 86 -6.60 1.05 5.61
C TYR A 86 -6.11 2.31 4.86
N ALA A 87 -6.38 2.40 3.56
CA ALA A 87 -6.06 3.57 2.74
C ALA A 87 -6.74 4.83 3.26
N MET A 88 -8.03 4.73 3.63
CA MET A 88 -8.80 5.81 4.25
C MET A 88 -8.18 6.29 5.56
N VAL A 89 -7.80 5.38 6.48
CA VAL A 89 -7.17 5.76 7.76
C VAL A 89 -5.80 6.41 7.56
N CYS A 90 -5.05 6.00 6.53
CA CYS A 90 -3.76 6.60 6.20
C CYS A 90 -3.87 7.96 5.51
N SER A 91 -4.87 8.15 4.64
CA SER A 91 -5.11 9.41 3.92
C SER A 91 -5.86 10.43 4.77
N TYR A 92 -6.72 9.96 5.67
CA TYR A 92 -7.47 10.79 6.63
C TYR A 92 -7.23 10.22 8.02
N PRO A 93 -6.21 10.71 8.75
CA PRO A 93 -6.03 10.26 10.11
C PRO A 93 -7.26 10.73 10.90
N LEU A 94 -8.09 9.79 11.34
CA LEU A 94 -9.21 10.13 12.22
C LEU A 94 -8.62 10.46 13.59
N GLY A 95 -8.92 11.65 14.11
CA GLY A 95 -8.58 11.98 15.48
C GLY A 95 -9.26 11.00 16.45
N ARG A 96 -8.72 10.85 17.67
CA ARG A 96 -9.26 9.96 18.73
C ARG A 96 -10.76 10.12 19.04
N ASN A 97 -11.41 11.17 18.52
CA ASN A 97 -12.81 11.52 18.72
C ASN A 97 -13.67 11.39 17.44
N GLY A 98 -13.16 10.84 16.34
CA GLY A 98 -13.91 10.68 15.09
C GLY A 98 -14.02 11.94 14.23
N GLU A 99 -13.29 13.01 14.55
CA GLU A 99 -13.18 14.20 13.71
C GLU A 99 -12.04 14.05 12.70
N LEU A 100 -12.29 14.49 11.46
CA LEU A 100 -11.30 14.60 10.40
C LEU A 100 -10.28 15.67 10.80
N ILE A 101 -9.00 15.28 10.97
CA ILE A 101 -7.94 16.29 10.99
C ILE A 101 -7.62 16.68 9.54
N ALA A 102 -8.33 17.70 9.05
CA ALA A 102 -7.90 18.45 7.88
C ALA A 102 -6.63 19.24 8.25
N ASN A 103 -5.61 19.16 7.39
CA ASN A 103 -4.46 20.05 7.44
C ASN A 103 -4.85 21.43 6.91
#